data_AF-A0A9W7APC5-F1
#
_entry.id   AF-A0A9W7APC5-F1
#
_cell.length_a   1.000
_cell.length_b   1.000
_cell.length_c   1.000
_cell.angle_alpha   90.00
_cell.angle_beta   90.00
_cell.angle_gamma   90.00
#
_symmetry.space_group_name_H-M   'P 1'
#
loop_
_entity.id
_entity.type
_entity.pdbx_description
1 polymer ?
#
loop_
_entity_poly.entity_id
_entity_poly.type
_entity_poly.pdbx_seq_one_letter_code
_entity_poly.pdbx_strand_id
1 'polypeptide(L)'
;QMKALGNYQENSFGPSNTDLIDAAIGDIYDQDFDDSLGLDGGLTPPPAFSTQEPKVYEPPTTLDDRYPHPLDFCQRSHLHNLVVQGKVVEVLAVIEEMNKAGSKVKDADKKDANHFTPLHSASCLDVYKVGEGAASNIVKALLGLGAKVDAGDGTGSTPLHWAARAGNGDVVHILTSAHHPLDITNKDGETALHWALRTGVRGLNSARVLVEDGAKANVFNKANKRALDVAAEGFLSHDYPMSPGLRTSMNEGIVKKEEREEARTNLFMTEPRLRTLVLHHPECLEHGVRSNSDWECPDRVKSILSKIAEEIGPDGNPLFGAHKVTLSSEFDRATLEVLARCHSTDYIQFVNELSLSLEKAGGTSPPLVPFTPAVQKARSKSGIKTLEDFEAAPAVPQPAAEPVSGGEMVASAALGSPKPKGKHGGGAPHSDTSFTSGSLKAARRAAGAVRHAVDRVLLGRNRNAFCVVRPPGHHAGVSGLLEGAESCGFCIFNNVAAGALHALSEHHKNRCGRVAIIDIDVHHGNGTEEIVKNYTEPERLFFFSTHLYDEDEKNDYKFYPGSGDVDDESHNIVNVPLAPQWRHSQVQNAIAKSNPKDEGANILENSTRGGKRRGGKDDGGGEKK
;
A
#
# COMPACT_ATOMS: atom_id res chain seq x y z
N GLN A 1 45.43 -12.73 -14.48
CA GLN A 1 45.16 -14.17 -14.32
C GLN A 1 43.67 -14.43 -14.56
N MET A 2 43.27 -14.58 -15.83
CA MET A 2 42.17 -15.45 -16.20
C MET A 2 42.76 -16.87 -16.37
N LYS A 3 42.13 -17.89 -15.79
CA LYS A 3 42.09 -19.32 -16.20
C LYS A 3 41.99 -20.23 -14.96
N ALA A 4 41.18 -21.27 -15.13
CA ALA A 4 40.94 -22.43 -14.25
C ALA A 4 40.04 -22.10 -13.05
N LEU A 5 38.80 -22.59 -12.98
CA LEU A 5 38.36 -23.95 -13.30
C LEU A 5 37.01 -23.94 -14.04
N GLY A 6 37.06 -24.30 -15.32
CA GLY A 6 35.97 -24.99 -15.99
C GLY A 6 36.16 -26.49 -15.78
N ASN A 7 35.06 -27.18 -15.46
CA ASN A 7 34.70 -28.54 -15.86
C ASN A 7 33.72 -29.12 -14.83
N TYR A 8 32.43 -28.87 -15.04
CA TYR A 8 31.42 -29.89 -14.78
C TYR A 8 30.51 -29.93 -16.00
N GLN A 9 30.56 -31.08 -16.67
CA GLN A 9 29.86 -31.37 -17.91
C GLN A 9 28.35 -31.46 -17.68
N GLU A 10 27.63 -31.04 -18.72
CA GLU A 10 26.21 -31.23 -18.94
C GLU A 10 25.79 -32.69 -18.72
N ASN A 11 24.86 -32.90 -17.79
CA ASN A 11 23.98 -34.06 -17.79
C ASN A 11 22.53 -33.55 -17.71
N SER A 12 21.85 -33.68 -18.85
CA SER A 12 20.41 -33.83 -19.04
C SER A 12 19.51 -33.58 -17.82
N PHE A 13 18.96 -32.37 -17.73
CA PHE A 13 17.74 -32.10 -16.96
C PHE A 13 16.51 -32.51 -17.80
N GLY A 14 15.72 -33.43 -17.25
CA GLY A 14 14.34 -33.67 -17.68
C GLY A 14 13.45 -32.45 -17.37
N PRO A 15 12.24 -32.40 -17.94
CA PRO A 15 11.42 -31.19 -17.95
C PRO A 15 11.05 -30.73 -16.53
N SER A 16 11.14 -29.41 -16.31
CA SER A 16 10.76 -28.72 -15.09
C SER A 16 9.24 -28.68 -14.92
N ASN A 17 8.77 -28.74 -13.67
CA ASN A 17 7.35 -28.65 -13.26
C ASN A 17 6.68 -27.28 -13.53
N THR A 18 7.18 -26.51 -14.49
CA THR A 18 6.48 -25.35 -15.07
C THR A 18 5.43 -25.77 -16.09
N ASP A 19 5.52 -27.00 -16.62
CA ASP A 19 4.68 -27.45 -17.75
C ASP A 19 3.32 -28.04 -17.32
N LEU A 20 2.96 -27.97 -16.03
CA LEU A 20 1.66 -28.46 -15.52
C LEU A 20 0.65 -27.34 -15.23
N ILE A 21 1.03 -26.06 -15.39
CA ILE A 21 0.09 -24.94 -15.24
C ILE A 21 -0.34 -24.38 -16.61
N ASP A 22 0.48 -24.52 -17.65
CA ASP A 22 0.10 -24.13 -19.02
C ASP A 22 -0.87 -25.12 -19.71
N ALA A 23 -1.04 -26.34 -19.17
CA ALA A 23 -1.96 -27.33 -19.71
C ALA A 23 -3.45 -27.11 -19.32
N ALA A 24 -3.77 -26.11 -18.48
CA ALA A 24 -5.14 -25.85 -18.03
C ALA A 24 -5.84 -24.70 -18.79
N ILE A 25 -5.18 -24.04 -19.74
CA ILE A 25 -5.71 -22.85 -20.45
C ILE A 25 -5.89 -23.11 -21.97
N GLY A 26 -5.50 -24.29 -22.48
CA GLY A 26 -5.42 -24.57 -23.93
C GLY A 26 -6.67 -25.08 -24.65
N ASP A 27 -7.75 -25.48 -23.97
CA ASP A 27 -8.80 -26.33 -24.59
C ASP A 27 -10.18 -25.66 -24.84
N ILE A 28 -10.25 -24.35 -25.09
CA ILE A 28 -11.52 -23.71 -25.49
C ILE A 28 -11.37 -22.75 -26.66
N TYR A 29 -10.64 -23.11 -27.72
CA TYR A 29 -10.86 -22.50 -29.05
C TYR A 29 -10.36 -23.43 -30.15
N ASP A 30 -11.21 -24.37 -30.58
CA ASP A 30 -11.33 -24.70 -32.00
C ASP A 30 -12.58 -25.54 -32.26
N GLN A 31 -13.66 -24.89 -32.73
CA GLN A 31 -14.61 -25.50 -33.67
C GLN A 31 -15.12 -24.41 -34.59
N ASP A 32 -14.53 -24.39 -35.79
CA ASP A 32 -15.12 -24.12 -37.10
C ASP A 32 -16.55 -23.55 -37.08
N PHE A 33 -16.75 -22.36 -37.65
CA PHE A 33 -17.94 -22.15 -38.48
C PHE A 33 -17.69 -21.15 -39.63
N ASP A 34 -18.13 -21.63 -40.78
CA ASP A 34 -18.00 -21.22 -42.16
C ASP A 34 -18.68 -19.89 -42.50
N ASP A 35 -18.23 -19.30 -43.60
CA ASP A 35 -18.79 -18.11 -44.23
C ASP A 35 -20.19 -18.38 -44.82
N SER A 36 -21.03 -17.34 -44.76
CA SER A 36 -22.06 -16.96 -45.76
C SER A 36 -23.55 -16.96 -45.34
N LEU A 37 -24.18 -15.85 -45.76
CA LEU A 37 -25.59 -15.57 -46.07
C LEU A 37 -26.56 -15.15 -44.95
N GLY A 38 -27.13 -13.94 -45.12
CA GLY A 38 -28.59 -13.75 -45.01
C GLY A 38 -29.13 -12.68 -44.07
N LEU A 39 -29.23 -11.44 -44.58
CA LEU A 39 -30.37 -10.49 -44.57
C LEU A 39 -31.30 -10.29 -43.34
N ASP A 40 -31.62 -8.99 -43.18
CA ASP A 40 -32.82 -8.33 -42.65
C ASP A 40 -33.00 -8.10 -41.14
N GLY A 41 -33.17 -6.82 -40.79
CA GLY A 41 -33.64 -6.36 -39.48
C GLY A 41 -33.37 -4.88 -39.23
N GLY A 42 -34.21 -4.00 -39.78
CA GLY A 42 -34.03 -2.55 -39.77
C GLY A 42 -34.03 -1.87 -38.40
N LEU A 43 -33.29 -0.77 -38.30
CA LEU A 43 -33.39 0.23 -37.24
C LEU A 43 -33.47 1.63 -37.87
N THR A 44 -34.46 2.39 -37.39
CA THR A 44 -34.85 3.72 -37.81
C THR A 44 -33.81 4.79 -37.42
N PRO A 45 -33.61 5.86 -38.22
CA PRO A 45 -32.66 6.92 -37.90
C PRO A 45 -33.24 7.95 -36.90
N PRO A 46 -32.42 8.53 -36.01
CA PRO A 46 -32.83 9.60 -35.11
C PRO A 46 -32.99 10.95 -35.84
N PRO A 47 -33.81 11.89 -35.31
CA PRO A 47 -34.21 13.11 -36.02
C PRO A 47 -33.11 14.17 -36.09
N ALA A 48 -33.11 14.90 -37.20
CA ALA A 48 -32.21 16.00 -37.51
C ALA A 48 -32.45 17.22 -36.61
N PHE A 49 -31.37 17.76 -36.02
CA PHE A 49 -31.38 19.06 -35.34
C PHE A 49 -30.94 20.18 -36.28
N SER A 50 -31.63 21.31 -36.10
CA SER A 50 -31.64 22.54 -36.89
C SER A 50 -30.28 23.21 -37.08
N THR A 51 -30.00 23.59 -38.34
CA THR A 51 -28.89 24.47 -38.74
C THR A 51 -29.17 25.93 -38.33
N GLN A 52 -28.47 26.43 -37.32
CA GLN A 52 -28.22 27.87 -37.19
C GLN A 52 -26.71 28.12 -37.32
N GLU A 53 -26.35 28.93 -38.32
CA GLU A 53 -24.97 29.37 -38.56
C GLU A 53 -24.44 30.22 -37.39
N PRO A 54 -23.16 30.08 -37.01
CA PRO A 54 -22.58 30.90 -35.95
C PRO A 54 -22.41 32.35 -36.42
N LYS A 55 -22.90 33.30 -35.61
CA LYS A 55 -22.71 34.74 -35.80
C LYS A 55 -21.23 35.10 -35.75
N VAL A 56 -20.75 35.74 -36.81
CA VAL A 56 -19.42 36.39 -36.89
C VAL A 56 -19.38 37.55 -35.89
N TYR A 57 -18.41 37.52 -34.98
CA TYR A 57 -18.13 38.62 -34.08
C TYR A 57 -17.21 39.63 -34.77
N GLU A 58 -17.71 40.82 -35.06
CA GLU A 58 -16.89 41.96 -35.48
C GLU A 58 -16.52 42.81 -34.25
N PRO A 59 -15.23 43.09 -34.00
CA PRO A 59 -14.82 43.91 -32.86
C PRO A 59 -15.13 45.40 -33.07
N PRO A 60 -15.47 46.15 -32.00
CA PRO A 60 -15.84 47.56 -32.11
C PRO A 60 -14.65 48.47 -32.47
N THR A 61 -14.90 49.42 -33.37
CA THR A 61 -13.97 50.31 -34.06
C THR A 61 -13.67 51.63 -33.33
N THR A 62 -13.53 51.64 -32.00
CA THR A 62 -13.07 52.86 -31.29
C THR A 62 -12.08 52.55 -30.16
N LEU A 63 -10.88 53.10 -30.30
CA LEU A 63 -9.76 53.06 -29.36
C LEU A 63 -10.06 53.94 -28.12
N ASP A 64 -9.96 53.37 -26.91
CA ASP A 64 -9.87 54.11 -25.65
C ASP A 64 -8.38 54.13 -25.22
N ASP A 65 -7.73 55.29 -25.36
CA ASP A 65 -6.30 55.57 -25.13
C ASP A 65 -5.88 55.57 -23.65
N ARG A 66 -6.49 54.73 -22.80
CA ARG A 66 -6.22 54.72 -21.34
C ARG A 66 -5.61 53.43 -20.79
N TYR A 67 -5.25 52.48 -21.66
CA TYR A 67 -4.50 51.28 -21.27
C TYR A 67 -3.20 51.18 -22.09
N PRO A 68 -2.01 51.21 -21.46
CA PRO A 68 -0.77 50.99 -22.18
C PRO A 68 -0.76 49.58 -22.80
N HIS A 69 -0.40 49.51 -24.09
CA HIS A 69 -0.35 48.28 -24.88
C HIS A 69 0.49 47.17 -24.21
N PRO A 70 0.08 45.89 -24.25
CA PRO A 70 0.72 44.80 -23.49
C PRO A 70 1.96 44.20 -24.18
N LEU A 71 2.79 44.97 -24.88
CA LEU A 71 3.87 44.43 -25.73
C LEU A 71 5.31 44.82 -25.35
N ASP A 72 5.58 45.50 -24.23
CA ASP A 72 6.93 46.05 -23.98
C ASP A 72 7.62 45.66 -22.64
N PHE A 73 7.31 44.48 -22.08
CA PHE A 73 7.93 43.99 -20.83
C PHE A 73 8.76 42.71 -20.97
N CYS A 74 9.22 42.37 -22.17
CA CYS A 74 9.94 41.12 -22.40
C CYS A 74 11.46 41.32 -22.49
N GLN A 75 12.18 41.23 -21.37
CA GLN A 75 13.66 41.28 -21.32
C GLN A 75 14.35 40.03 -21.92
N ARG A 76 13.71 39.35 -22.88
CA ARG A 76 14.27 38.19 -23.58
C ARG A 76 15.41 38.61 -24.48
N SER A 77 16.43 37.75 -24.60
CA SER A 77 17.42 37.91 -25.66
C SER A 77 16.82 37.66 -27.04
N HIS A 78 17.54 38.04 -28.09
CA HIS A 78 17.14 37.72 -29.45
C HIS A 78 16.99 36.21 -29.64
N LEU A 79 17.97 35.43 -29.16
CA LEU A 79 17.92 33.97 -29.17
C LEU A 79 16.68 33.43 -28.43
N HIS A 80 16.42 33.96 -27.22
CA HIS A 80 15.27 33.52 -26.42
C HIS A 80 13.93 33.82 -27.13
N ASN A 81 13.80 34.99 -27.76
CA ASN A 81 12.60 35.32 -28.55
C ASN A 81 12.39 34.36 -29.72
N LEU A 82 13.45 34.02 -30.46
CA LEU A 82 13.37 33.05 -31.56
C LEU A 82 12.96 31.65 -31.08
N VAL A 83 13.48 31.22 -29.92
CA VAL A 83 13.10 29.94 -29.29
C VAL A 83 11.62 29.95 -28.91
N VAL A 84 11.12 31.01 -28.26
CA VAL A 84 9.70 31.12 -27.89
C VAL A 84 8.78 31.13 -29.11
N GLN A 85 9.24 31.71 -30.22
CA GLN A 85 8.51 31.70 -31.49
C GLN A 85 8.60 30.36 -32.24
N GLY A 86 9.41 29.41 -31.77
CA GLY A 86 9.57 28.10 -32.40
C GLY A 86 10.29 28.14 -33.76
N LYS A 87 11.06 29.19 -34.04
CA LYS A 87 11.71 29.40 -35.34
C LYS A 87 13.01 28.59 -35.45
N VAL A 88 12.89 27.28 -35.59
CA VAL A 88 14.02 26.32 -35.56
C VAL A 88 15.20 26.75 -36.43
N VAL A 89 14.96 27.08 -37.70
CA VAL A 89 16.02 27.44 -38.66
C VAL A 89 16.78 28.69 -38.21
N GLU A 90 16.06 29.73 -37.79
CA GLU A 90 16.66 30.98 -37.30
C GLU A 90 17.42 30.75 -35.99
N VAL A 91 16.86 29.95 -35.06
CA VAL A 91 17.54 29.58 -33.80
C VAL A 91 18.87 28.88 -34.07
N LEU A 92 18.89 27.88 -34.97
CA LEU A 92 20.10 27.12 -35.29
C LEU A 92 21.15 27.99 -35.97
N ALA A 93 20.75 28.88 -36.88
CA ALA A 93 21.66 29.83 -37.54
C ALA A 93 22.32 30.76 -36.52
N VAL A 94 21.55 31.34 -35.61
CA VAL A 94 22.07 32.23 -34.55
C VAL A 94 23.04 31.46 -33.63
N ILE A 95 22.71 30.23 -33.22
CA ILE A 95 23.61 29.42 -32.38
C ILE A 95 24.92 29.08 -33.13
N GLU A 96 24.86 28.78 -34.43
CA GLU A 96 26.06 28.53 -35.24
C GLU A 96 26.96 29.77 -35.34
N GLU A 97 26.38 30.94 -35.56
CA GLU A 97 27.11 32.22 -35.56
C GLU A 97 27.75 32.51 -34.20
N MET A 98 27.01 32.29 -33.10
CA MET A 98 27.54 32.48 -31.74
C MET A 98 28.70 31.53 -31.43
N ASN A 99 28.64 30.28 -31.90
CA ASN A 99 29.73 29.31 -31.79
C ASN A 99 30.96 29.74 -32.58
N LYS A 100 30.80 30.26 -33.80
CA LYS A 100 31.90 30.81 -34.63
C LYS A 100 32.53 32.04 -33.96
N ALA A 101 31.72 32.89 -33.34
CA ALA A 101 32.17 34.12 -32.68
C ALA A 101 32.80 33.88 -31.29
N GLY A 102 32.80 32.63 -30.78
CA GLY A 102 33.33 32.31 -29.45
C GLY A 102 32.56 32.96 -28.29
N SER A 103 31.34 33.45 -28.53
CA SER A 103 30.49 34.12 -27.55
C SER A 103 29.83 33.10 -26.62
N LYS A 104 30.59 32.60 -25.64
CA LYS A 104 30.14 31.52 -24.75
C LYS A 104 29.10 31.96 -23.70
N VAL A 105 28.05 31.15 -23.59
CA VAL A 105 27.13 30.88 -22.46
C VAL A 105 26.20 32.02 -22.00
N LYS A 106 26.61 33.29 -21.96
CA LYS A 106 25.82 34.34 -21.28
C LYS A 106 24.40 34.52 -21.81
N ASP A 107 24.19 34.36 -23.13
CA ASP A 107 22.87 34.57 -23.72
C ASP A 107 21.99 33.29 -23.69
N ALA A 108 22.61 32.11 -23.69
CA ALA A 108 21.93 30.82 -23.63
C ALA A 108 21.24 30.58 -22.29
N ASP A 109 21.74 31.22 -21.22
CA ASP A 109 21.18 31.18 -19.86
C ASP A 109 20.54 32.50 -19.44
N LYS A 110 20.43 33.49 -20.34
CA LYS A 110 19.81 34.77 -20.01
C LYS A 110 18.33 34.54 -19.69
N LYS A 111 17.95 34.94 -18.47
CA LYS A 111 16.61 34.77 -17.95
C LYS A 111 15.69 35.90 -18.41
N ASP A 112 14.43 35.58 -18.72
CA ASP A 112 13.38 36.59 -18.91
C ASP A 112 12.76 37.05 -17.59
N ALA A 113 11.71 37.87 -17.67
CA ALA A 113 11.01 38.42 -16.50
C ALA A 113 10.39 37.36 -15.58
N ASN A 114 10.12 36.15 -16.08
CA ASN A 114 9.61 35.01 -15.31
C ASN A 114 10.74 34.07 -14.85
N HIS A 115 12.00 34.49 -15.01
CA HIS A 115 13.20 33.72 -14.77
C HIS A 115 13.38 32.49 -15.70
N PHE A 116 12.70 32.44 -16.84
CA PHE A 116 12.89 31.36 -17.83
C PHE A 116 14.17 31.59 -18.62
N THR A 117 14.95 30.53 -18.83
CA THR A 117 16.03 30.54 -19.83
C THR A 117 15.49 30.12 -21.21
N PRO A 118 16.24 30.36 -22.31
CA PRO A 118 15.98 29.74 -23.60
C PRO A 118 15.71 28.23 -23.50
N LEU A 119 16.48 27.51 -22.67
CA LEU A 119 16.32 26.07 -22.49
C LEU A 119 14.94 25.70 -21.89
N HIS A 120 14.44 26.46 -20.89
CA HIS A 120 13.08 26.24 -20.36
C HIS A 120 12.03 26.39 -21.46
N SER A 121 12.16 27.42 -22.29
CA SER A 121 11.21 27.72 -23.35
C SER A 121 11.25 26.67 -24.47
N ALA A 122 12.46 26.22 -24.84
CA ALA A 122 12.65 25.12 -25.78
C ALA A 122 12.03 23.81 -25.26
N SER A 123 12.20 23.52 -23.96
CA SER A 123 11.70 22.29 -23.35
C SER A 123 10.16 22.21 -23.26
N CYS A 124 9.45 23.34 -23.26
CA CYS A 124 7.99 23.35 -23.26
C CYS A 124 7.37 23.58 -24.65
N LEU A 125 8.16 23.62 -25.71
CA LEU A 125 7.64 23.76 -27.08
C LEU A 125 6.68 22.61 -27.40
N ASP A 126 5.51 23.00 -27.90
CA ASP A 126 4.46 22.08 -28.31
C ASP A 126 4.83 21.46 -29.66
N VAL A 127 5.04 20.14 -29.68
CA VAL A 127 5.42 19.38 -30.88
C VAL A 127 4.41 19.61 -32.01
N TYR A 128 3.12 19.76 -31.69
CA TYR A 128 2.09 20.03 -32.68
C TYR A 128 2.21 21.41 -33.34
N LYS A 129 2.85 22.38 -32.69
CA LYS A 129 3.03 23.75 -33.23
C LYS A 129 4.32 23.90 -34.02
N VAL A 130 5.42 23.29 -33.56
CA VAL A 130 6.76 23.51 -34.15
C VAL A 130 7.23 22.38 -35.06
N GLY A 131 6.47 21.29 -35.15
CA GLY A 131 6.84 20.11 -35.92
C GLY A 131 7.68 19.11 -35.12
N GLU A 132 7.70 17.88 -35.60
CA GLU A 132 8.43 16.78 -34.97
C GLU A 132 9.95 17.04 -34.97
N GLY A 133 10.62 16.73 -33.85
CA GLY A 133 12.06 16.92 -33.70
C GLY A 133 12.54 18.38 -33.54
N ALA A 134 11.69 19.38 -33.78
CA ALA A 134 12.04 20.80 -33.65
C ALA A 134 12.53 21.17 -32.24
N ALA A 135 11.75 20.83 -31.22
CA ALA A 135 12.12 21.06 -29.82
C ALA A 135 13.43 20.33 -29.46
N SER A 136 13.56 19.07 -29.86
CA SER A 136 14.76 18.25 -29.64
C SER A 136 16.01 18.86 -30.29
N ASN A 137 15.90 19.39 -31.51
CA ASN A 137 17.00 20.04 -32.23
C ASN A 137 17.43 21.35 -31.53
N ILE A 138 16.47 22.17 -31.11
CA ILE A 138 16.75 23.41 -30.36
C ILE A 138 17.41 23.09 -29.03
N VAL A 139 16.88 22.13 -28.26
CA VAL A 139 17.44 21.71 -26.97
C VAL A 139 18.88 21.21 -27.13
N LYS A 140 19.16 20.34 -28.10
CA LYS A 140 20.52 19.86 -28.39
C LYS A 140 21.46 21.01 -28.73
N ALA A 141 21.02 21.96 -29.57
CA ALA A 141 21.83 23.11 -29.96
C ALA A 141 22.13 24.04 -28.76
N LEU A 142 21.14 24.31 -27.90
CA LEU A 142 21.32 25.10 -26.69
C LEU A 142 22.27 24.43 -25.69
N LEU A 143 22.16 23.11 -25.49
CA LEU A 143 23.09 22.36 -24.65
C LEU A 143 24.51 22.36 -25.24
N GLY A 144 24.66 22.23 -26.56
CA GLY A 144 25.95 22.34 -27.26
C GLY A 144 26.59 23.73 -27.13
N LEU A 145 25.78 24.78 -27.01
CA LEU A 145 26.23 26.16 -26.71
C LEU A 145 26.62 26.36 -25.23
N GLY A 146 26.36 25.36 -24.37
CA GLY A 146 26.69 25.36 -22.95
C GLY A 146 25.58 25.90 -22.04
N ALA A 147 24.31 25.86 -22.47
CA ALA A 147 23.18 26.19 -21.60
C ALA A 147 23.14 25.28 -20.36
N LYS A 148 22.83 25.86 -19.21
CA LYS A 148 22.75 25.15 -17.93
C LYS A 148 21.50 24.26 -17.89
N VAL A 149 21.71 22.94 -17.92
CA VAL A 149 20.64 21.92 -17.95
C VAL A 149 19.74 21.94 -16.71
N ASP A 150 20.27 22.34 -15.56
CA ASP A 150 19.60 22.40 -14.26
C ASP A 150 19.26 23.83 -13.81
N ALA A 151 19.17 24.78 -14.73
CA ALA A 151 18.70 26.13 -14.40
C ALA A 151 17.29 26.06 -13.80
N GLY A 152 17.06 26.71 -12.64
CA GLY A 152 15.72 26.84 -12.06
C GLY A 152 15.05 28.15 -12.47
N ASP A 153 13.76 28.11 -12.81
CA ASP A 153 12.92 29.29 -13.02
C ASP A 153 12.50 29.97 -11.70
N GLY A 154 11.54 30.90 -11.77
CA GLY A 154 11.05 31.66 -10.60
C GLY A 154 10.36 30.78 -9.54
N THR A 155 9.93 29.58 -9.92
CA THR A 155 9.34 28.56 -9.03
C THR A 155 10.34 27.48 -8.62
N GLY A 156 11.59 27.56 -9.08
CA GLY A 156 12.60 26.52 -8.90
C GLY A 156 12.41 25.31 -9.82
N SER A 157 11.51 25.38 -10.81
CA SER A 157 11.29 24.30 -11.77
C SER A 157 12.39 24.33 -12.84
N THR A 158 12.87 23.15 -13.23
CA THR A 158 13.97 22.99 -14.20
C THR A 158 13.42 22.76 -15.61
N PRO A 159 14.24 22.86 -16.68
CA PRO A 159 13.84 22.46 -18.03
C PRO A 159 13.24 21.05 -18.10
N LEU A 160 13.69 20.13 -17.24
CA LEU A 160 13.14 18.77 -17.16
C LEU A 160 11.69 18.74 -16.69
N HIS A 161 11.29 19.61 -15.74
CA HIS A 161 9.89 19.74 -15.33
C HIS A 161 9.01 20.21 -16.50
N TRP A 162 9.49 21.20 -17.24
CA TRP A 162 8.80 21.75 -18.40
C TRP A 162 8.68 20.74 -19.55
N ALA A 163 9.73 19.97 -19.82
CA ALA A 163 9.70 18.86 -20.77
C ALA A 163 8.69 17.77 -20.37
N ALA A 164 8.66 17.42 -19.08
CA ALA A 164 7.72 16.45 -18.53
C ALA A 164 6.26 16.91 -18.66
N ARG A 165 5.97 18.17 -18.36
CA ARG A 165 4.64 18.78 -18.58
C ARG A 165 4.27 18.91 -20.06
N ALA A 166 5.25 19.07 -20.94
CA ALA A 166 5.00 19.10 -22.38
C ALA A 166 4.65 17.72 -22.95
N GLY A 167 4.95 16.64 -22.22
CA GLY A 167 4.81 15.26 -22.70
C GLY A 167 5.89 14.87 -23.72
N ASN A 168 6.96 15.66 -23.82
CA ASN A 168 8.00 15.46 -24.83
C ASN A 168 9.08 14.51 -24.30
N GLY A 169 8.87 13.20 -24.48
CA GLY A 169 9.80 12.15 -24.05
C GLY A 169 11.21 12.28 -24.66
N ASP A 170 11.34 12.76 -25.90
CA ASP A 170 12.64 12.95 -26.54
C ASP A 170 13.45 14.05 -25.84
N VAL A 171 12.81 15.18 -25.53
CA VAL A 171 13.46 16.26 -24.80
C VAL A 171 13.81 15.81 -23.38
N VAL A 172 12.93 15.05 -22.72
CA VAL A 172 13.25 14.42 -21.43
C VAL A 172 14.52 13.59 -21.57
N HIS A 173 14.58 12.66 -22.52
CA HIS A 173 15.75 11.79 -22.73
C HIS A 173 17.04 12.57 -23.05
N ILE A 174 16.95 13.66 -23.80
CA ILE A 174 18.10 14.52 -24.09
C ILE A 174 18.62 15.20 -22.81
N LEU A 175 17.71 15.72 -21.99
CA LEU A 175 18.07 16.41 -20.74
C LEU A 175 18.65 15.43 -19.70
N THR A 176 18.08 14.24 -19.57
CA THR A 176 18.59 13.20 -18.66
C THR A 176 19.96 12.67 -19.11
N SER A 177 20.15 12.48 -20.42
CA SER A 177 21.44 12.09 -21.02
C SER A 177 22.54 13.15 -20.82
N ALA A 178 22.18 14.42 -20.62
CA ALA A 178 23.10 15.50 -20.31
C ALA A 178 23.51 15.57 -18.82
N HIS A 179 23.40 14.45 -18.09
CA HIS A 179 23.71 14.31 -16.65
C HIS A 179 22.90 15.22 -15.72
N HIS A 180 21.67 15.59 -16.10
CA HIS A 180 20.76 16.31 -15.22
C HIS A 180 20.26 15.38 -14.10
N PRO A 181 20.32 15.79 -12.81
CA PRO A 181 19.72 15.01 -11.73
C PRO A 181 18.20 14.92 -11.86
N LEU A 182 17.65 13.71 -11.91
CA LEU A 182 16.23 13.44 -12.22
C LEU A 182 15.24 13.92 -11.15
N ASP A 183 15.69 13.92 -9.88
CA ASP A 183 14.83 14.12 -8.71
C ASP A 183 14.95 15.54 -8.12
N ILE A 184 15.41 16.54 -8.90
CA ILE A 184 15.38 17.94 -8.44
C ILE A 184 13.93 18.32 -8.18
N THR A 185 13.68 18.93 -7.02
CA THR A 185 12.35 19.39 -6.63
C THR A 185 12.20 20.89 -6.79
N ASN A 186 11.05 21.33 -7.29
CA ASN A 186 10.68 22.74 -7.31
C ASN A 186 10.27 23.27 -5.91
N LYS A 187 9.79 24.51 -5.83
CA LYS A 187 9.32 25.11 -4.56
C LYS A 187 8.16 24.37 -3.90
N ASP A 188 7.40 23.56 -4.61
CA ASP A 188 6.30 22.74 -4.06
C ASP A 188 6.77 21.35 -3.64
N GLY A 189 8.06 21.04 -3.81
CA GLY A 189 8.61 19.70 -3.56
C GLY A 189 8.31 18.71 -4.69
N GLU A 190 7.82 19.17 -5.84
CA GLU A 190 7.48 18.32 -6.97
C GLU A 190 8.71 18.06 -7.85
N THR A 191 8.83 16.82 -8.33
CA THR A 191 9.84 16.41 -9.33
C THR A 191 9.25 16.45 -10.74
N ALA A 192 10.09 16.29 -11.77
CA ALA A 192 9.62 16.15 -13.14
C ALA A 192 8.62 14.99 -13.33
N LEU A 193 8.75 13.90 -12.57
CA LEU A 193 7.81 12.77 -12.62
C LEU A 193 6.42 13.15 -12.08
N HIS A 194 6.34 14.03 -11.07
CA HIS A 194 5.07 14.58 -10.61
C HIS A 194 4.38 15.35 -11.75
N TRP A 195 5.15 16.19 -12.45
CA TRP A 195 4.62 17.01 -13.55
C TRP A 195 4.17 16.17 -14.74
N ALA A 196 4.93 15.13 -15.09
CA ALA A 196 4.55 14.19 -16.15
C ALA A 196 3.18 13.55 -15.83
N LEU A 197 3.03 12.90 -14.67
CA LEU A 197 1.80 12.21 -14.33
C LEU A 197 0.62 13.16 -14.07
N ARG A 198 0.89 14.38 -13.59
CA ARG A 198 -0.12 15.42 -13.38
C ARG A 198 -0.82 15.83 -14.67
N THR A 199 -0.15 15.76 -15.82
CA THR A 199 -0.76 16.03 -17.13
C THR A 199 -1.65 14.91 -17.68
N GLY A 200 -1.74 13.76 -17.01
CA GLY A 200 -2.49 12.60 -17.51
C GLY A 200 -1.82 11.99 -18.74
N VAL A 201 -2.63 11.65 -19.75
CA VAL A 201 -2.19 10.91 -20.95
C VAL A 201 -1.03 11.58 -21.69
N ARG A 202 -1.04 12.92 -21.73
CA ARG A 202 0.00 13.71 -22.41
C ARG A 202 1.40 13.39 -21.87
N GLY A 203 1.54 13.24 -20.56
CA GLY A 203 2.82 13.07 -19.90
C GLY A 203 3.29 11.63 -19.77
N LEU A 204 2.53 10.64 -20.27
CA LEU A 204 2.85 9.22 -20.08
C LEU A 204 4.20 8.83 -20.70
N ASN A 205 4.48 9.33 -21.91
CA ASN A 205 5.78 9.07 -22.55
C ASN A 205 6.93 9.65 -21.72
N SER A 206 6.79 10.88 -21.23
CA SER A 206 7.77 11.50 -20.32
C SER A 206 7.92 10.74 -19.01
N ALA A 207 6.81 10.27 -18.41
CA ALA A 207 6.86 9.49 -17.18
C ALA A 207 7.59 8.15 -17.38
N ARG A 208 7.34 7.47 -18.51
CA ARG A 208 8.04 6.25 -18.90
C ARG A 208 9.54 6.48 -19.00
N VAL A 209 9.98 7.46 -19.79
CA VAL A 209 11.40 7.79 -19.98
C VAL A 209 12.07 8.16 -18.64
N LEU A 210 11.41 8.99 -17.82
CA LEU A 210 11.94 9.38 -16.51
C LEU A 210 12.20 8.15 -15.61
N VAL A 211 11.27 7.20 -15.59
CA VAL A 211 11.40 5.97 -14.80
C VAL A 211 12.48 5.05 -15.37
N GLU A 212 12.53 4.88 -16.69
CA GLU A 212 13.57 4.11 -17.39
C GLU A 212 14.97 4.67 -17.11
N ASP A 213 15.11 6.00 -17.04
CA ASP A 213 16.36 6.69 -16.71
C ASP A 213 16.66 6.67 -15.19
N GLY A 214 15.76 6.17 -14.35
CA GLY A 214 15.98 5.93 -12.92
C GLY A 214 15.40 6.98 -11.96
N ALA A 215 14.42 7.78 -12.39
CA ALA A 215 13.73 8.75 -11.53
C ALA A 215 13.00 8.05 -10.38
N LYS A 216 13.03 8.66 -9.19
CA LYS A 216 12.41 8.10 -7.99
C LYS A 216 10.91 8.39 -7.97
N ALA A 217 10.11 7.33 -8.09
CA ALA A 217 8.66 7.41 -8.00
C ALA A 217 8.09 7.49 -6.57
N ASN A 218 8.94 7.42 -5.54
CA ASN A 218 8.55 7.48 -4.12
C ASN A 218 8.83 8.83 -3.45
N VAL A 219 9.25 9.86 -4.21
CA VAL A 219 9.43 11.22 -3.68
C VAL A 219 8.07 11.81 -3.31
N PHE A 220 8.02 12.48 -2.16
CA PHE A 220 6.83 13.20 -1.69
C PHE A 220 7.02 14.71 -1.87
N ASN A 221 5.98 15.37 -2.37
CA ASN A 221 5.91 16.83 -2.40
C ASN A 221 5.50 17.42 -1.03
N LYS A 222 5.42 18.74 -0.93
CA LYS A 222 5.04 19.44 0.32
C LYS A 222 3.63 19.13 0.82
N ALA A 223 2.75 18.63 -0.06
CA ALA A 223 1.41 18.17 0.29
C ALA A 223 1.37 16.68 0.69
N ASN A 224 2.52 16.03 0.90
CA ASN A 224 2.66 14.60 1.16
C ASN A 224 2.06 13.71 0.05
N LYS A 225 2.04 14.21 -1.19
CA LYS A 225 1.62 13.44 -2.38
C LYS A 225 2.85 12.98 -3.15
N ARG A 226 2.80 11.74 -3.66
CA ARG A 226 3.76 11.21 -4.63
C ARG A 226 3.31 11.54 -6.04
N ALA A 227 4.17 11.32 -7.02
CA ALA A 227 3.86 11.52 -8.43
C ALA A 227 2.57 10.77 -8.87
N LEU A 228 2.34 9.58 -8.33
CA LEU A 228 1.14 8.80 -8.62
C LEU A 228 -0.13 9.35 -7.98
N ASP A 229 -0.02 10.03 -6.84
CA ASP A 229 -1.15 10.60 -6.11
C ASP A 229 -1.68 11.86 -6.81
N VAL A 230 -0.83 12.53 -7.58
CA VAL A 230 -1.17 13.71 -8.39
C VAL A 230 -1.56 13.38 -9.83
N ALA A 231 -1.65 12.09 -10.18
CA ALA A 231 -1.92 11.66 -11.54
C ALA A 231 -3.26 12.19 -12.07
N ALA A 232 -3.18 12.83 -13.24
CA ALA A 232 -4.27 13.51 -13.93
C ALA A 232 -4.97 14.62 -13.12
N GLU A 233 -4.38 15.14 -12.02
CA GLU A 233 -4.94 16.29 -11.29
C GLU A 233 -4.97 17.59 -12.13
N GLY A 234 -4.17 17.65 -13.20
CA GLY A 234 -3.97 18.85 -13.98
C GLY A 234 -3.12 19.90 -13.24
N PHE A 235 -2.87 21.01 -13.94
CA PHE A 235 -2.23 22.20 -13.38
C PHE A 235 -3.27 23.33 -13.37
N LEU A 236 -3.52 23.96 -12.23
CA LEU A 236 -4.39 25.14 -12.20
C LEU A 236 -3.70 26.29 -12.96
N SER A 237 -4.45 27.09 -13.71
CA SER A 237 -3.90 28.20 -14.53
C SER A 237 -3.14 29.26 -13.73
N HIS A 238 -3.37 29.35 -12.43
CA HIS A 238 -2.70 30.31 -11.56
C HIS A 238 -1.37 29.83 -10.97
N ASP A 239 -1.09 28.53 -10.96
CA ASP A 239 0.05 27.99 -10.19
C ASP A 239 1.39 28.18 -10.92
N TYR A 240 1.38 28.29 -12.25
CA TYR A 240 2.61 28.38 -13.04
C TYR A 240 2.43 29.36 -14.21
N PRO A 241 2.89 30.62 -14.08
CA PRO A 241 2.80 31.60 -15.16
C PRO A 241 3.64 31.13 -16.36
N MET A 242 2.96 30.64 -17.39
CA MET A 242 3.59 30.35 -18.67
C MET A 242 3.99 31.65 -19.37
N SER A 243 5.18 31.64 -19.98
CA SER A 243 5.63 32.72 -20.83
C SER A 243 4.60 33.08 -21.91
N PRO A 244 4.23 34.36 -22.09
CA PRO A 244 3.33 34.79 -23.16
C PRO A 244 3.83 34.27 -24.52
N GLY A 245 2.97 33.55 -25.25
CA GLY A 245 3.29 32.84 -26.50
C GLY A 245 3.32 31.30 -26.39
N LEU A 246 3.53 30.76 -25.18
CA LEU A 246 3.62 29.31 -24.91
C LEU A 246 2.35 28.71 -24.29
N ARG A 247 1.23 29.46 -24.28
CA ARG A 247 -0.07 28.95 -23.81
C ARG A 247 -0.53 27.80 -24.72
N THR A 248 -0.45 26.57 -24.20
CA THR A 248 -1.22 25.44 -24.74
C THR A 248 -2.64 25.58 -24.19
N SER A 249 -3.68 25.50 -25.03
CA SER A 249 -5.06 25.50 -24.57
C SER A 249 -5.29 24.26 -23.70
N MET A 250 -5.18 24.40 -22.38
CA MET A 250 -5.46 23.30 -21.47
C MET A 250 -6.93 23.39 -21.07
N ASN A 251 -7.68 22.36 -21.43
CA ASN A 251 -9.03 22.15 -20.93
C ASN A 251 -8.91 21.92 -19.42
N GLU A 252 -9.20 22.96 -18.66
CA GLU A 252 -9.25 22.94 -17.21
C GLU A 252 -10.46 22.12 -16.76
N GLY A 253 -10.24 21.16 -15.86
CA GLY A 253 -11.18 20.97 -14.76
C GLY A 253 -11.78 19.60 -14.51
N ILE A 254 -11.54 18.56 -15.31
CA ILE A 254 -12.07 17.22 -14.96
C ILE A 254 -10.99 16.16 -15.14
N VAL A 255 -10.50 15.66 -14.00
CA VAL A 255 -9.74 14.42 -13.91
C VAL A 255 -10.62 13.29 -14.43
N LYS A 256 -10.36 12.80 -15.64
CA LYS A 256 -11.00 11.58 -16.12
C LYS A 256 -10.42 10.40 -15.35
N LYS A 257 -11.26 9.60 -14.71
CA LYS A 257 -10.87 8.42 -13.92
C LYS A 257 -10.00 7.47 -14.75
N GLU A 258 -10.31 7.41 -16.04
CA GLU A 258 -9.64 6.60 -17.05
C GLU A 258 -8.17 7.04 -17.24
N GLU A 259 -7.90 8.34 -17.35
CA GLU A 259 -6.54 8.87 -17.53
C GLU A 259 -5.65 8.60 -16.31
N ARG A 260 -6.23 8.68 -15.10
CA ARG A 260 -5.53 8.33 -13.87
C ARG A 260 -5.19 6.84 -13.85
N GLU A 261 -6.12 5.98 -14.26
CA GLU A 261 -5.92 4.54 -14.26
C GLU A 261 -4.87 4.12 -15.31
N GLU A 262 -4.87 4.75 -16.48
CA GLU A 262 -3.86 4.52 -17.52
C GLU A 262 -2.46 4.96 -17.05
N ALA A 263 -2.35 6.12 -16.39
CA ALA A 263 -1.10 6.59 -15.80
C ALA A 263 -0.56 5.65 -14.73
N ARG A 264 -1.45 5.11 -13.88
CA ARG A 264 -1.10 4.08 -12.91
C ARG A 264 -0.62 2.81 -13.57
N THR A 265 -1.36 2.33 -14.57
CA THR A 265 -1.04 1.11 -15.31
C THR A 265 0.36 1.20 -15.91
N ASN A 266 0.64 2.26 -16.68
CA ASN A 266 1.95 2.46 -17.29
C ASN A 266 3.07 2.54 -16.23
N LEU A 267 2.87 3.32 -15.16
CA LEU A 267 3.87 3.46 -14.12
C LEU A 267 4.18 2.11 -13.43
N PHE A 268 3.16 1.32 -13.11
CA PHE A 268 3.38 0.00 -12.52
C PHE A 268 4.00 -1.00 -13.49
N MET A 269 3.71 -0.89 -14.79
CA MET A 269 4.34 -1.72 -15.81
C MET A 269 5.83 -1.42 -15.93
N THR A 270 6.23 -0.15 -15.97
CA THR A 270 7.63 0.28 -16.11
C THR A 270 8.41 0.20 -14.79
N GLU A 271 7.77 0.40 -13.64
CA GLU A 271 8.40 0.30 -12.32
C GLU A 271 7.73 -0.77 -11.43
N PRO A 272 8.15 -2.04 -11.57
CA PRO A 272 7.61 -3.14 -10.76
C PRO A 272 7.80 -2.94 -9.24
N ARG A 273 8.78 -2.14 -8.79
CA ARG A 273 8.97 -1.86 -7.35
C ARG A 273 7.81 -1.09 -6.75
N LEU A 274 6.96 -0.44 -7.55
CA LEU A 274 5.78 0.26 -7.05
C LEU A 274 4.57 -0.65 -6.84
N ARG A 275 4.60 -1.87 -7.39
CA ARG A 275 3.54 -2.87 -7.22
C ARG A 275 3.50 -3.36 -5.77
N THR A 276 2.30 -3.71 -5.32
CA THR A 276 2.10 -4.32 -4.00
C THR A 276 2.58 -5.77 -4.06
N LEU A 277 3.55 -6.12 -3.22
CA LEU A 277 4.01 -7.50 -3.08
C LEU A 277 3.00 -8.30 -2.24
N VAL A 278 2.37 -9.31 -2.82
CA VAL A 278 1.49 -10.24 -2.09
C VAL A 278 2.30 -11.50 -1.77
N LEU A 279 2.39 -11.85 -0.48
CA LEU A 279 3.17 -13.00 -0.01
C LEU A 279 2.26 -14.11 0.49
N HIS A 280 2.42 -15.32 -0.04
CA HIS A 280 1.75 -16.51 0.45
C HIS A 280 2.59 -17.78 0.26
N HIS A 281 2.70 -18.57 1.33
CA HIS A 281 3.32 -19.89 1.45
C HIS A 281 2.33 -21.07 1.37
N PRO A 282 2.39 -22.11 0.51
CA PRO A 282 1.55 -23.32 0.68
C PRO A 282 1.65 -23.97 2.07
N GLU A 283 2.84 -23.99 2.68
CA GLU A 283 3.02 -24.36 4.11
C GLU A 283 2.10 -23.67 5.11
N CYS A 284 1.60 -22.45 4.84
CA CYS A 284 0.61 -21.81 5.72
C CYS A 284 -0.68 -22.64 5.81
N LEU A 285 -0.96 -23.51 4.84
CA LEU A 285 -2.11 -24.41 4.84
C LEU A 285 -1.89 -25.66 5.71
N GLU A 286 -0.65 -25.95 6.14
CA GLU A 286 -0.32 -27.15 6.92
C GLU A 286 -0.74 -27.06 8.40
N HIS A 287 -1.07 -25.87 8.91
CA HIS A 287 -1.65 -25.73 10.24
C HIS A 287 -3.05 -26.36 10.26
N GLY A 288 -3.21 -27.42 11.05
CA GLY A 288 -4.42 -28.24 11.06
C GLY A 288 -5.56 -27.63 11.88
N VAL A 289 -6.77 -27.92 11.44
CA VAL A 289 -8.03 -27.43 12.01
C VAL A 289 -8.73 -28.51 12.84
N ARG A 290 -9.59 -28.10 13.77
CA ARG A 290 -10.39 -29.03 14.58
C ARG A 290 -11.50 -29.69 13.77
N SER A 291 -12.03 -28.96 12.79
CA SER A 291 -13.08 -29.43 11.87
C SER A 291 -13.02 -28.65 10.55
N ASN A 292 -13.74 -29.12 9.54
CA ASN A 292 -13.89 -28.40 8.27
C ASN A 292 -14.66 -27.06 8.41
N SER A 293 -15.37 -26.87 9.54
CA SER A 293 -16.09 -25.64 9.88
C SER A 293 -15.32 -24.74 10.85
N ASP A 294 -14.06 -25.05 11.15
CA ASP A 294 -13.24 -24.24 12.05
C ASP A 294 -13.07 -22.83 11.48
N TRP A 295 -13.18 -21.82 12.34
CA TRP A 295 -13.10 -20.42 11.92
C TRP A 295 -11.70 -20.02 11.48
N GLU A 296 -10.66 -20.76 11.86
CA GLU A 296 -9.29 -20.57 11.38
C GLU A 296 -8.94 -21.58 10.25
N CYS A 297 -9.85 -21.81 9.31
CA CYS A 297 -9.62 -22.79 8.25
C CYS A 297 -8.69 -22.29 7.13
N PRO A 298 -8.04 -23.23 6.39
CA PRO A 298 -7.22 -22.90 5.22
C PRO A 298 -7.96 -22.09 4.14
N ASP A 299 -9.28 -22.22 4.06
CA ASP A 299 -10.08 -21.55 3.03
C ASP A 299 -10.05 -20.02 3.17
N ARG A 300 -9.80 -19.48 4.38
CA ARG A 300 -9.60 -18.04 4.60
C ARG A 300 -8.56 -17.44 3.66
N VAL A 301 -7.37 -18.04 3.63
CA VAL A 301 -6.26 -17.53 2.81
C VAL A 301 -6.44 -17.90 1.34
N LYS A 302 -7.03 -19.07 1.03
CA LYS A 302 -7.36 -19.44 -0.35
C LYS A 302 -8.34 -18.46 -0.97
N SER A 303 -9.44 -18.14 -0.28
CA SER A 303 -10.44 -17.18 -0.76
C SER A 303 -9.87 -15.79 -0.99
N ILE A 304 -8.96 -15.32 -0.12
CA ILE A 304 -8.25 -14.05 -0.33
C ILE A 304 -7.42 -14.11 -1.62
N LEU A 305 -6.66 -15.19 -1.82
CA LEU A 305 -5.82 -15.35 -3.01
C LEU A 305 -6.65 -15.47 -4.29
N SER A 306 -7.75 -16.21 -4.28
CA SER A 306 -8.70 -16.28 -5.40
C SER A 306 -9.27 -14.91 -5.72
N LYS A 307 -9.66 -14.12 -4.70
CA LYS A 307 -10.12 -12.72 -4.91
C LYS A 307 -9.04 -11.81 -5.51
N ILE A 308 -7.78 -12.01 -5.14
CA ILE A 308 -6.65 -11.27 -5.71
C ILE A 308 -6.37 -11.71 -7.16
N ALA A 309 -6.57 -12.99 -7.47
CA ALA A 309 -6.25 -13.58 -8.76
C ALA A 309 -7.32 -13.38 -9.84
N GLU A 310 -8.62 -13.42 -9.48
CA GLU A 310 -9.67 -13.72 -10.48
C GLU A 310 -10.88 -12.78 -10.52
N GLU A 311 -11.15 -11.92 -9.52
CA GLU A 311 -12.46 -11.27 -9.53
C GLU A 311 -12.53 -10.01 -10.41
N ILE A 312 -13.53 -10.02 -11.29
CA ILE A 312 -14.17 -8.86 -11.89
C ILE A 312 -15.04 -8.19 -10.83
N GLY A 313 -14.82 -6.90 -10.59
CA GLY A 313 -15.60 -6.05 -9.70
C GLY A 313 -17.06 -5.92 -10.14
N PRO A 314 -17.91 -5.34 -9.27
CA PRO A 314 -19.35 -5.19 -9.51
C PRO A 314 -19.69 -4.36 -10.77
N ASP A 315 -18.70 -3.69 -11.36
CA ASP A 315 -18.77 -2.89 -12.57
C ASP A 315 -18.24 -3.61 -13.84
N GLY A 316 -17.90 -4.90 -13.76
CA GLY A 316 -17.39 -5.64 -14.92
C GLY A 316 -15.88 -5.49 -15.16
N ASN A 317 -15.14 -4.78 -14.30
CA ASN A 317 -13.69 -4.58 -14.42
C ASN A 317 -12.89 -5.41 -13.39
N PRO A 318 -11.71 -5.97 -13.70
CA PRO A 318 -10.87 -6.65 -12.70
C PRO A 318 -10.67 -5.82 -11.42
N LEU A 319 -11.01 -6.38 -10.25
CA LEU A 319 -10.84 -5.74 -8.92
C LEU A 319 -9.39 -5.35 -8.68
N PHE A 320 -8.46 -6.19 -9.14
CA PHE A 320 -7.03 -5.93 -9.13
C PHE A 320 -6.46 -6.17 -10.53
N GLY A 321 -6.06 -5.10 -11.21
CA GLY A 321 -5.29 -5.26 -12.45
C GLY A 321 -3.99 -5.99 -12.14
N ALA A 322 -3.64 -7.02 -12.92
CA ALA A 322 -2.42 -7.83 -12.73
C ALA A 322 -1.13 -6.99 -12.63
N HIS A 323 -1.13 -5.80 -13.22
CA HIS A 323 -0.04 -4.84 -13.16
C HIS A 323 0.13 -4.19 -11.77
N LYS A 324 -0.85 -4.23 -10.86
CA LYS A 324 -0.82 -3.55 -9.54
C LYS A 324 -0.17 -4.39 -8.44
N VAL A 325 -0.16 -5.71 -8.61
CA VAL A 325 0.28 -6.68 -7.59
C VAL A 325 1.39 -7.57 -8.13
N THR A 326 2.14 -8.18 -7.23
CA THR A 326 3.10 -9.23 -7.56
C THR A 326 2.95 -10.32 -6.51
N LEU A 327 2.46 -11.48 -6.90
CA LEU A 327 2.33 -12.63 -6.02
C LEU A 327 3.67 -13.35 -5.90
N SER A 328 4.06 -13.75 -4.69
CA SER A 328 5.28 -14.54 -4.47
C SER A 328 5.13 -15.51 -3.31
N SER A 329 5.62 -16.74 -3.54
CA SER A 329 5.87 -17.77 -2.55
C SER A 329 7.35 -17.81 -2.10
N GLU A 330 8.21 -16.99 -2.72
CA GLU A 330 9.67 -17.11 -2.60
C GLU A 330 10.20 -16.33 -1.40
N PHE A 331 10.04 -16.90 -0.21
CA PHE A 331 10.57 -16.36 1.02
C PHE A 331 10.77 -17.45 2.07
N ASP A 332 11.78 -17.29 2.92
CA ASP A 332 12.12 -18.27 3.95
C ASP A 332 11.18 -18.26 5.15
N ARG A 333 11.17 -19.38 5.88
CA ARG A 333 10.61 -19.43 7.24
C ARG A 333 11.39 -18.47 8.16
N ALA A 334 10.73 -17.90 9.16
CA ALA A 334 11.40 -17.16 10.22
C ALA A 334 12.51 -18.01 10.88
N THR A 335 13.68 -17.41 11.07
CA THR A 335 14.78 -18.01 11.81
C THR A 335 14.52 -17.93 13.31
N LEU A 336 15.28 -18.70 14.10
CA LEU A 336 15.23 -18.60 15.56
C LEU A 336 15.58 -17.19 16.03
N GLU A 337 16.54 -16.54 15.39
CA GLU A 337 16.94 -15.15 15.70
C GLU A 337 15.76 -14.19 15.55
N VAL A 338 14.98 -14.30 14.47
CA VAL A 338 13.81 -13.44 14.24
C VAL A 338 12.74 -13.66 15.31
N LEU A 339 12.44 -14.92 15.65
CA LEU A 339 11.44 -15.26 16.67
C LEU A 339 11.89 -14.86 18.08
N ALA A 340 13.18 -15.00 18.39
CA ALA A 340 13.75 -14.66 19.68
C ALA A 340 13.73 -13.14 19.97
N ARG A 341 13.38 -12.30 18.98
CA ARG A 341 13.15 -10.86 19.20
C ARG A 341 11.87 -10.60 19.98
N CYS A 342 10.82 -11.40 19.76
CA CYS A 342 9.51 -11.20 20.39
C CYS A 342 9.10 -12.32 21.35
N HIS A 343 9.74 -13.48 21.29
CA HIS A 343 9.43 -14.62 22.13
C HIS A 343 10.64 -15.09 22.94
N SER A 344 10.36 -15.60 24.14
CA SER A 344 11.36 -16.28 24.96
C SER A 344 11.89 -17.53 24.25
N THR A 345 13.17 -17.84 24.48
CA THR A 345 13.82 -19.06 23.97
C THR A 345 13.09 -20.31 24.45
N ASP A 346 12.63 -20.31 25.70
CA ASP A 346 11.90 -21.43 26.31
C ASP A 346 10.58 -21.70 25.59
N TYR A 347 9.85 -20.65 25.20
CA TYR A 347 8.62 -20.81 24.43
C TYR A 347 8.89 -21.36 23.02
N ILE A 348 9.91 -20.84 22.33
CA ILE A 348 10.26 -21.32 20.98
C ILE A 348 10.69 -22.79 21.03
N GLN A 349 11.50 -23.16 22.03
CA GLN A 349 11.93 -24.54 22.25
C GLN A 349 10.73 -25.45 22.52
N PHE A 350 9.81 -25.04 23.40
CA PHE A 350 8.58 -25.79 23.68
C PHE A 350 7.75 -26.05 22.41
N VAL A 351 7.51 -25.03 21.59
CA VAL A 351 6.75 -25.19 20.32
C VAL A 351 7.47 -26.16 19.38
N ASN A 352 8.81 -26.12 19.32
CA ASN A 352 9.60 -27.04 18.52
C ASN A 352 9.51 -28.49 19.03
N GLU A 353 9.65 -28.70 20.34
CA GLU A 353 9.54 -30.02 20.98
C GLU A 353 8.16 -30.63 20.78
N LEU A 354 7.09 -29.84 20.93
CA LEU A 354 5.71 -30.26 20.67
C LEU A 354 5.52 -30.69 19.20
N SER A 355 6.10 -29.96 18.25
CA SER A 355 6.05 -30.35 16.84
C SER A 355 6.75 -31.70 16.62
N LEU A 356 7.95 -31.88 17.18
CA LEU A 356 8.73 -33.12 17.04
C LEU A 356 8.04 -34.31 17.70
N SER A 357 7.37 -34.12 18.84
CA SER A 357 6.63 -35.21 19.50
C SER A 357 5.44 -35.67 18.64
N LEU A 358 4.74 -34.73 17.99
CA LEU A 358 3.61 -35.06 17.11
C LEU A 358 4.05 -35.70 15.79
N GLU A 359 5.20 -35.31 15.25
CA GLU A 359 5.81 -35.99 14.09
C GLU A 359 6.19 -37.44 14.44
N LYS A 360 6.75 -37.68 15.63
CA LYS A 360 7.12 -39.04 16.10
C LYS A 360 5.91 -39.92 16.40
N ALA A 361 4.81 -39.35 16.86
CA ALA A 361 3.57 -40.07 17.16
C ALA A 361 2.77 -40.48 15.90
N GLY A 362 3.24 -40.16 14.69
CA GLY A 362 2.49 -40.24 13.44
C GLY A 362 2.01 -41.64 13.03
N GLY A 363 0.69 -41.86 13.17
CA GLY A 363 -0.10 -42.82 12.38
C GLY A 363 -0.71 -42.18 11.12
N THR A 364 -1.72 -42.81 10.50
CA THR A 364 -2.34 -42.38 9.21
C THR A 364 -3.04 -41.02 9.24
N SER A 365 -3.17 -40.37 10.40
CA SER A 365 -3.63 -38.98 10.54
C SER A 365 -2.88 -38.29 11.68
N PRO A 366 -2.33 -37.08 11.49
CA PRO A 366 -1.55 -36.41 12.51
C PRO A 366 -2.42 -36.01 13.71
N PRO A 367 -2.01 -36.32 14.96
CA PRO A 367 -2.78 -35.96 16.14
C PRO A 367 -2.90 -34.44 16.29
N LEU A 368 -4.11 -33.97 16.62
CA LEU A 368 -4.40 -32.58 16.95
C LEU A 368 -4.39 -32.40 18.47
N VAL A 369 -3.61 -31.43 18.94
CA VAL A 369 -3.49 -31.07 20.36
C VAL A 369 -4.18 -29.73 20.61
N PRO A 370 -5.07 -29.62 21.61
CA PRO A 370 -5.58 -28.32 22.03
C PRO A 370 -4.47 -27.55 22.76
N PHE A 371 -4.10 -26.37 22.25
CA PHE A 371 -2.98 -25.56 22.73
C PHE A 371 -3.33 -24.75 24.00
N THR A 372 -3.78 -25.48 25.02
CA THR A 372 -4.36 -24.96 26.27
C THR A 372 -3.32 -24.35 27.20
N PRO A 373 -3.74 -23.56 28.21
CA PRO A 373 -2.87 -23.14 29.30
C PRO A 373 -2.17 -24.31 30.00
N ALA A 374 -2.83 -25.46 30.15
CA ALA A 374 -2.24 -26.65 30.77
C ALA A 374 -1.11 -27.24 29.93
N VAL A 375 -1.32 -27.37 28.62
CA VAL A 375 -0.31 -27.84 27.66
C VAL A 375 0.91 -26.91 27.65
N GLN A 376 0.69 -25.59 27.69
CA GLN A 376 1.77 -24.61 27.73
C GLN A 376 2.47 -24.54 29.10
N LYS A 377 1.76 -24.77 30.22
CA LYS A 377 2.34 -24.80 31.58
C LYS A 377 3.11 -26.07 31.89
N ALA A 378 2.76 -27.19 31.24
CA ALA A 378 3.52 -28.46 31.35
C ALA A 378 5.01 -28.28 30.98
N ARG A 379 5.34 -27.25 30.19
CA ARG A 379 6.70 -26.73 29.93
C ARG A 379 7.58 -26.60 31.18
N SER A 380 7.00 -26.17 32.30
CA SER A 380 7.77 -25.80 33.50
C SER A 380 8.25 -26.97 34.37
N LYS A 381 7.72 -28.19 34.18
CA LYS A 381 7.99 -29.33 35.07
C LYS A 381 8.83 -30.44 34.43
N SER A 382 9.12 -30.37 33.14
CA SER A 382 9.77 -31.46 32.43
C SER A 382 10.82 -30.93 31.45
N GLY A 383 12.08 -31.21 31.74
CA GLY A 383 12.86 -31.86 30.68
C GLY A 383 12.08 -33.14 30.34
N ILE A 384 11.35 -33.11 29.23
CA ILE A 384 10.36 -34.14 28.86
C ILE A 384 11.06 -35.50 28.80
N LYS A 385 10.71 -36.42 29.72
CA LYS A 385 11.33 -37.75 29.81
C LYS A 385 10.50 -38.91 29.23
N THR A 386 9.19 -38.80 29.05
CA THR A 386 8.37 -39.81 28.32
C THR A 386 7.02 -39.21 27.87
N LEU A 387 6.44 -39.78 26.80
CA LEU A 387 5.19 -39.36 26.12
C LEU A 387 3.88 -39.72 26.88
N GLU A 388 3.97 -40.33 28.06
CA GLU A 388 2.84 -41.00 28.70
C GLU A 388 1.92 -40.08 29.54
N ASP A 389 2.30 -38.81 29.75
CA ASP A 389 1.45 -37.82 30.46
C ASP A 389 0.50 -37.04 29.51
N PHE A 390 0.60 -37.21 28.18
CA PHE A 390 -0.23 -36.52 27.19
C PHE A 390 -1.51 -37.30 26.78
N GLU A 391 -1.61 -38.59 27.12
CA GLU A 391 -2.70 -39.47 26.68
C GLU A 391 -3.95 -39.46 27.59
N ALA A 392 -3.98 -38.66 28.66
CA ALA A 392 -5.12 -38.60 29.59
C ALA A 392 -6.24 -37.62 29.20
N ALA A 393 -6.17 -36.97 28.03
CA ALA A 393 -7.30 -36.21 27.48
C ALA A 393 -8.17 -37.17 26.64
N PRO A 394 -9.46 -37.38 26.98
CA PRO A 394 -10.28 -38.35 26.28
C PRO A 394 -10.42 -37.97 24.80
N ALA A 395 -10.19 -38.95 23.92
CA ALA A 395 -10.47 -38.84 22.51
C ALA A 395 -11.94 -38.47 22.29
N VAL A 396 -12.20 -37.37 21.59
CA VAL A 396 -13.54 -37.00 21.16
C VAL A 396 -13.96 -37.99 20.06
N PRO A 397 -15.13 -38.66 20.17
CA PRO A 397 -15.61 -39.51 19.09
C PRO A 397 -15.84 -38.66 17.84
N GLN A 398 -15.29 -39.11 16.71
CA GLN A 398 -15.62 -38.51 15.41
C GLN A 398 -17.13 -38.66 15.14
N PRO A 399 -17.85 -37.60 14.74
CA PRO A 399 -19.18 -37.80 14.18
C PRO A 399 -19.03 -38.46 12.81
N ALA A 400 -19.72 -39.57 12.62
CA ALA A 400 -19.83 -40.24 11.34
C ALA A 400 -20.39 -39.25 10.30
N ALA A 401 -19.74 -39.19 9.13
CA ALA A 401 -20.25 -38.45 8.00
C ALA A 401 -21.50 -39.13 7.46
N GLU A 402 -22.67 -38.50 7.61
CA GLU A 402 -23.82 -38.75 6.75
C GLU A 402 -24.03 -37.57 5.79
N PRO A 403 -24.38 -37.82 4.52
CA PRO A 403 -24.67 -36.76 3.57
C PRO A 403 -26.13 -36.33 3.72
N VAL A 404 -26.40 -35.05 3.96
CA VAL A 404 -27.77 -34.53 3.86
C VAL A 404 -27.83 -33.25 3.03
N SER A 405 -28.64 -33.36 1.99
CA SER A 405 -29.09 -32.37 1.03
C SER A 405 -29.89 -31.22 1.66
N GLY A 406 -29.74 -30.02 1.07
CA GLY A 406 -30.79 -29.01 0.87
C GLY A 406 -31.64 -28.56 2.06
N GLY A 407 -31.40 -27.34 2.55
CA GLY A 407 -32.30 -26.64 3.46
C GLY A 407 -31.80 -25.23 3.78
N GLU A 408 -32.70 -24.25 3.70
CA GLU A 408 -32.49 -22.80 3.65
C GLU A 408 -31.66 -22.18 4.80
N MET A 409 -30.93 -21.11 4.44
CA MET A 409 -30.25 -20.21 5.37
C MET A 409 -31.25 -19.44 6.22
N VAL A 410 -31.15 -19.58 7.55
CA VAL A 410 -31.70 -18.59 8.48
C VAL A 410 -30.55 -18.07 9.32
N ALA A 411 -30.16 -16.82 9.06
CA ALA A 411 -29.19 -16.08 9.84
C ALA A 411 -29.77 -15.76 11.23
N SER A 412 -29.09 -16.23 12.28
CA SER A 412 -29.31 -15.78 13.65
C SER A 412 -27.95 -15.47 14.27
N ALA A 413 -27.66 -14.17 14.36
CA ALA A 413 -26.55 -13.61 15.11
C ALA A 413 -26.84 -13.64 16.62
N ALA A 414 -25.90 -14.19 17.40
CA ALA A 414 -25.55 -13.83 18.79
C ALA A 414 -24.49 -14.85 19.26
N LEU A 415 -23.22 -14.48 19.49
CA LEU A 415 -22.69 -13.87 20.72
C LEU A 415 -22.94 -14.68 21.99
N GLY A 416 -21.82 -15.12 22.58
CA GLY A 416 -21.75 -15.82 23.86
C GLY A 416 -21.39 -17.28 23.67
N SER A 417 -20.15 -17.65 23.97
CA SER A 417 -19.84 -19.04 24.33
C SER A 417 -20.73 -19.38 25.54
N PRO A 418 -21.72 -20.27 25.44
CA PRO A 418 -22.48 -20.66 26.61
C PRO A 418 -21.55 -21.53 27.47
N LYS A 419 -21.15 -21.08 28.66
CA LYS A 419 -20.64 -22.02 29.68
C LYS A 419 -21.78 -22.99 30.02
N PRO A 420 -21.54 -24.32 30.02
CA PRO A 420 -22.54 -25.26 30.49
C PRO A 420 -22.70 -25.07 32.01
N LYS A 421 -23.94 -24.83 32.44
CA LYS A 421 -24.30 -24.95 33.85
C LYS A 421 -24.17 -26.42 34.25
N GLY A 422 -23.16 -26.75 35.06
CA GLY A 422 -23.10 -28.05 35.71
C GLY A 422 -21.75 -28.39 36.31
N LYS A 423 -21.70 -28.51 37.64
CA LYS A 423 -20.69 -29.33 38.32
C LYS A 423 -20.97 -30.80 37.97
N HIS A 424 -20.37 -31.35 36.92
CA HIS A 424 -20.10 -32.79 36.74
C HIS A 424 -18.92 -32.98 35.78
N GLY A 425 -18.06 -33.95 36.09
CA GLY A 425 -16.72 -34.12 35.51
C GLY A 425 -16.67 -34.59 34.04
N GLY A 426 -15.45 -34.54 33.48
CA GLY A 426 -15.05 -35.32 32.31
C GLY A 426 -15.14 -34.66 30.93
N GLY A 427 -15.14 -33.33 30.80
CA GLY A 427 -15.05 -32.65 29.50
C GLY A 427 -13.60 -32.40 29.07
N ALA A 428 -13.24 -32.73 27.81
CA ALA A 428 -11.93 -32.44 27.25
C ALA A 428 -11.57 -30.94 27.36
N PRO A 429 -10.31 -30.56 27.62
CA PRO A 429 -9.94 -29.17 27.82
C PRO A 429 -10.12 -28.38 26.51
N HIS A 430 -11.06 -27.45 26.52
CA HIS A 430 -11.39 -26.60 25.37
C HIS A 430 -10.31 -25.52 25.19
N SER A 431 -9.67 -25.51 24.02
CA SER A 431 -8.87 -24.37 23.53
C SER A 431 -9.39 -23.98 22.15
N ASP A 432 -9.41 -22.68 21.86
CA ASP A 432 -9.67 -22.20 20.50
C ASP A 432 -8.50 -22.52 19.55
N THR A 433 -7.29 -22.61 20.10
CA THR A 433 -6.04 -22.78 19.36
C THR A 433 -5.71 -24.27 19.30
N SER A 434 -5.64 -24.83 18.09
CA SER A 434 -5.16 -26.19 17.84
C SER A 434 -3.66 -26.20 17.56
N PHE A 435 -3.04 -27.37 17.65
CA PHE A 435 -1.67 -27.61 17.23
C PHE A 435 -1.54 -28.98 16.58
N THR A 436 -0.87 -29.05 15.45
CA THR A 436 -0.59 -30.25 14.65
C THR A 436 0.88 -30.28 14.24
N SER A 437 1.37 -31.40 13.71
CA SER A 437 2.74 -31.51 13.19
C SER A 437 3.10 -30.46 12.12
N GLY A 438 2.12 -29.97 11.33
CA GLY A 438 2.33 -28.90 10.36
C GLY A 438 2.36 -27.48 10.93
N SER A 439 1.97 -27.30 12.19
CA SER A 439 1.75 -25.99 12.81
C SER A 439 3.03 -25.18 12.99
N LEU A 440 4.13 -25.83 13.35
CA LEU A 440 5.44 -25.15 13.47
C LEU A 440 5.89 -24.60 12.12
N LYS A 441 5.77 -25.38 11.04
CA LYS A 441 6.17 -24.94 9.69
C LYS A 441 5.33 -23.76 9.23
N ALA A 442 4.01 -23.87 9.35
CA ALA A 442 3.06 -22.82 9.01
C ALA A 442 3.32 -21.52 9.81
N ALA A 443 3.44 -21.60 11.14
CA ALA A 443 3.67 -20.43 11.99
C ALA A 443 5.01 -19.75 11.69
N ARG A 444 6.09 -20.52 11.46
CA ARG A 444 7.38 -19.96 11.04
C ARG A 444 7.30 -19.34 9.65
N ARG A 445 6.55 -19.93 8.72
CA ARG A 445 6.34 -19.36 7.38
C ARG A 445 5.56 -18.05 7.46
N ALA A 446 4.53 -17.97 8.30
CA ALA A 446 3.75 -16.75 8.54
C ALA A 446 4.61 -15.59 9.06
N ALA A 447 5.41 -15.82 10.11
CA ALA A 447 6.35 -14.82 10.61
C ALA A 447 7.47 -14.48 9.59
N GLY A 448 7.91 -15.49 8.83
CA GLY A 448 8.90 -15.33 7.76
C GLY A 448 8.43 -14.42 6.63
N ALA A 449 7.14 -14.50 6.26
CA ALA A 449 6.53 -13.61 5.28
C ALA A 449 6.60 -12.14 5.72
N VAL A 450 6.25 -11.84 6.97
CA VAL A 450 6.29 -10.47 7.50
C VAL A 450 7.73 -9.95 7.54
N ARG A 451 8.69 -10.77 7.99
CA ARG A 451 10.12 -10.43 7.96
C ARG A 451 10.62 -10.16 6.54
N HIS A 452 10.23 -10.98 5.56
CA HIS A 452 10.58 -10.78 4.16
C HIS A 452 9.95 -9.50 3.60
N ALA A 453 8.67 -9.24 3.88
CA ALA A 453 7.99 -8.00 3.50
C ALA A 453 8.72 -6.75 4.02
N VAL A 454 9.13 -6.75 5.29
CA VAL A 454 9.91 -5.67 5.90
C VAL A 454 11.21 -5.41 5.13
N ASP A 455 11.97 -6.46 4.82
CA ASP A 455 13.20 -6.34 4.03
C ASP A 455 12.94 -5.75 2.64
N ARG A 456 11.93 -6.26 1.94
CA ARG A 456 11.58 -5.81 0.59
C ARG A 456 11.20 -4.32 0.58
N VAL A 457 10.46 -3.87 1.58
CA VAL A 457 10.04 -2.46 1.69
C VAL A 457 11.20 -1.56 2.11
N LEU A 458 11.94 -1.91 3.17
CA LEU A 458 13.04 -1.07 3.67
C LEU A 458 14.23 -0.98 2.69
N LEU A 459 14.45 -2.03 1.88
CA LEU A 459 15.46 -2.01 0.81
C LEU A 459 14.97 -1.29 -0.46
N GLY A 460 13.75 -0.75 -0.47
CA GLY A 460 13.17 -0.05 -1.62
C GLY A 460 12.89 -0.96 -2.83
N ARG A 461 12.77 -2.28 -2.60
CA ARG A 461 12.47 -3.26 -3.65
C ARG A 461 10.96 -3.39 -3.91
N ASN A 462 10.13 -2.98 -2.94
CA ASN A 462 8.69 -2.87 -3.07
C ASN A 462 8.18 -1.64 -2.30
N ARG A 463 7.11 -1.00 -2.80
CA ARG A 463 6.44 0.12 -2.13
C ARG A 463 5.77 -0.29 -0.83
N ASN A 464 5.13 -1.45 -0.85
CA ASN A 464 4.35 -2.04 0.22
C ASN A 464 4.22 -3.55 -0.04
N ALA A 465 3.76 -4.27 0.97
CA ALA A 465 3.51 -5.70 0.89
C ALA A 465 2.26 -6.08 1.67
N PHE A 466 1.64 -7.20 1.28
CA PHE A 466 0.47 -7.80 1.91
C PHE A 466 0.73 -9.29 2.14
N CYS A 467 0.85 -9.71 3.40
CA CYS A 467 1.15 -11.08 3.78
C CYS A 467 -0.16 -11.86 4.00
N VAL A 468 -0.51 -12.73 3.08
CA VAL A 468 -1.70 -13.60 3.17
C VAL A 468 -1.28 -14.91 3.84
N VAL A 469 -1.26 -14.90 5.17
CA VAL A 469 -0.68 -15.99 5.97
C VAL A 469 -1.60 -16.45 7.10
N ARG A 470 -1.37 -17.68 7.54
CA ARG A 470 -1.95 -18.28 8.74
C ARG A 470 -0.94 -19.30 9.33
N PRO A 471 -1.00 -19.62 10.64
CA PRO A 471 -1.92 -19.08 11.67
C PRO A 471 -1.70 -17.58 11.96
N PRO A 472 -2.68 -16.90 12.58
CA PRO A 472 -2.51 -15.51 13.05
C PRO A 472 -1.46 -15.40 14.16
N GLY A 473 -1.19 -14.17 14.62
CA GLY A 473 -0.10 -13.95 15.58
C GLY A 473 -0.32 -12.94 16.71
N HIS A 474 -1.24 -11.99 16.59
CA HIS A 474 -1.30 -10.83 17.50
C HIS A 474 -1.67 -11.12 18.96
N HIS A 475 -2.18 -12.33 19.27
CA HIS A 475 -2.46 -12.79 20.63
C HIS A 475 -1.30 -13.59 21.27
N ALA A 476 -0.27 -13.95 20.49
CA ALA A 476 0.89 -14.64 21.03
C ALA A 476 1.81 -13.63 21.73
N GLY A 477 1.97 -13.77 23.04
CA GLY A 477 2.86 -12.98 23.88
C GLY A 477 4.28 -13.52 23.95
N VAL A 478 5.10 -12.98 24.86
CA VAL A 478 6.53 -13.35 24.99
C VAL A 478 6.71 -14.83 25.32
N SER A 479 5.80 -15.39 26.12
CA SER A 479 5.81 -16.80 26.53
C SER A 479 4.74 -17.66 25.84
N GLY A 480 4.11 -17.16 24.78
CA GLY A 480 2.94 -17.76 24.16
C GLY A 480 1.65 -17.20 24.78
N LEU A 481 0.96 -18.00 25.57
CA LEU A 481 -0.22 -17.58 26.32
C LEU A 481 0.13 -16.56 27.41
N LEU A 482 -0.65 -15.48 27.49
CA LEU A 482 -0.52 -14.47 28.55
C LEU A 482 -1.05 -15.00 29.89
N GLU A 483 -0.51 -14.48 30.99
CA GLU A 483 -1.03 -14.79 32.31
C GLU A 483 -2.50 -14.36 32.45
N GLY A 484 -3.35 -15.28 32.92
CA GLY A 484 -4.79 -15.05 33.06
C GLY A 484 -5.60 -15.15 31.76
N ALA A 485 -4.97 -15.29 30.60
CA ALA A 485 -5.69 -15.48 29.34
C ALA A 485 -6.30 -16.88 29.23
N GLU A 486 -7.50 -16.95 28.64
CA GLU A 486 -8.22 -18.22 28.43
C GLU A 486 -7.59 -19.06 27.30
N SER A 487 -7.04 -18.39 26.29
CA SER A 487 -6.48 -19.01 25.08
C SER A 487 -5.49 -18.08 24.35
N CYS A 488 -4.86 -18.59 23.29
CA CYS A 488 -3.98 -17.83 22.41
C CYS A 488 -4.69 -17.26 21.17
N GLY A 489 -6.02 -17.32 21.06
CA GLY A 489 -6.76 -16.74 19.94
C GLY A 489 -6.26 -17.22 18.57
N PHE A 490 -6.09 -18.53 18.43
CA PHE A 490 -5.51 -19.21 17.26
C PHE A 490 -4.03 -18.90 16.96
N CYS A 491 -3.36 -18.09 17.77
CA CYS A 491 -2.00 -17.63 17.52
C CYS A 491 -0.95 -18.60 18.08
N ILE A 492 0.17 -18.74 17.36
CA ILE A 492 1.34 -19.52 17.80
C ILE A 492 2.56 -18.60 17.99
N PHE A 493 2.95 -17.88 16.94
CA PHE A 493 4.00 -16.86 17.00
C PHE A 493 3.44 -15.51 16.57
N ASN A 494 3.98 -14.42 17.14
CA ASN A 494 3.56 -13.07 16.83
C ASN A 494 4.25 -12.57 15.56
N ASN A 495 3.59 -12.80 14.42
CA ASN A 495 4.08 -12.45 13.09
C ASN A 495 4.42 -10.95 12.98
N VAL A 496 3.54 -10.08 13.49
CA VAL A 496 3.65 -8.63 13.35
C VAL A 496 4.74 -8.08 14.25
N ALA A 497 4.80 -8.52 15.52
CA ALA A 497 5.87 -8.12 16.44
C ALA A 497 7.25 -8.60 15.95
N ALA A 498 7.35 -9.82 15.42
CA ALA A 498 8.59 -10.33 14.82
C ALA A 498 9.07 -9.43 13.66
N GLY A 499 8.16 -9.00 12.79
CA GLY A 499 8.44 -8.07 11.71
C GLY A 499 8.86 -6.67 12.19
N ALA A 500 8.12 -6.12 13.17
CA ALA A 500 8.39 -4.81 13.74
C ALA A 500 9.76 -4.73 14.41
N LEU A 501 10.10 -5.72 15.23
CA LEU A 501 11.40 -5.78 15.92
C LEU A 501 12.55 -6.14 14.96
N HIS A 502 12.26 -6.83 13.85
CA HIS A 502 13.21 -6.98 12.75
C HIS A 502 13.49 -5.64 12.05
N ALA A 503 12.46 -4.84 11.78
CA ALA A 503 12.60 -3.50 11.20
C ALA A 503 13.41 -2.55 12.11
N LEU A 504 13.27 -2.66 13.43
CA LEU A 504 14.01 -1.85 14.40
C LEU A 504 15.42 -2.38 14.73
N SER A 505 15.80 -3.54 14.18
CA SER A 505 17.09 -4.18 14.46
C SER A 505 18.29 -3.38 13.92
N GLU A 506 19.48 -3.69 14.43
CA GLU A 506 20.75 -3.11 13.96
C GLU A 506 20.97 -3.23 12.44
N HIS A 507 20.43 -4.29 11.82
CA HIS A 507 20.49 -4.48 10.37
C HIS A 507 19.80 -3.35 9.59
N HIS A 508 18.76 -2.73 10.17
CA HIS A 508 17.93 -1.73 9.54
C HIS A 508 17.98 -0.35 10.21
N LYS A 509 18.87 -0.14 11.18
CA LYS A 509 18.96 1.12 11.95
C LYS A 509 19.11 2.39 11.10
N ASN A 510 19.78 2.28 9.95
CA ASN A 510 19.98 3.40 9.02
C ASN A 510 18.80 3.59 8.04
N ARG A 511 17.73 2.79 8.16
CA ARG A 511 16.57 2.74 7.26
C ARG A 511 15.25 2.93 8.00
N CYS A 512 15.15 2.42 9.22
CA CYS A 512 13.95 2.48 10.03
C CYS A 512 14.30 2.94 11.45
N GLY A 513 13.94 4.17 11.78
CA GLY A 513 14.12 4.71 13.13
C GLY A 513 12.94 4.40 14.06
N ARG A 514 11.73 4.27 13.51
CA ARG A 514 10.49 4.04 14.24
C ARG A 514 9.55 3.12 13.47
N VAL A 515 8.79 2.30 14.19
CA VAL A 515 7.73 1.44 13.66
C VAL A 515 6.40 1.76 14.34
N ALA A 516 5.32 1.75 13.56
CA ALA A 516 3.96 1.80 14.06
C ALA A 516 3.27 0.47 13.72
N ILE A 517 2.74 -0.20 14.73
CA ILE A 517 1.85 -1.35 14.59
C ILE A 517 0.42 -0.83 14.75
N ILE A 518 -0.39 -0.99 13.71
CA ILE A 518 -1.80 -0.57 13.69
C ILE A 518 -2.64 -1.84 13.60
N ASP A 519 -3.25 -2.23 14.72
CA ASP A 519 -4.13 -3.37 14.85
C ASP A 519 -5.59 -2.93 14.67
N ILE A 520 -6.21 -3.45 13.61
CA ILE A 520 -7.61 -3.21 13.27
C ILE A 520 -8.41 -4.53 13.28
N ASP A 521 -7.83 -5.60 13.81
CA ASP A 521 -8.60 -6.81 14.10
C ASP A 521 -9.68 -6.48 15.15
N VAL A 522 -10.81 -7.16 15.05
CA VAL A 522 -11.92 -6.93 15.98
C VAL A 522 -11.56 -7.30 17.42
N HIS A 523 -10.55 -8.14 17.63
CA HIS A 523 -10.03 -8.50 18.94
C HIS A 523 -8.78 -7.68 19.29
N HIS A 524 -8.66 -7.33 20.57
CA HIS A 524 -7.45 -6.66 21.07
C HIS A 524 -6.22 -7.57 20.88
N GLY A 525 -5.18 -7.06 20.20
CA GLY A 525 -3.88 -7.72 20.04
C GLY A 525 -3.04 -7.75 21.31
N ASN A 526 -3.57 -8.31 22.39
CA ASN A 526 -2.98 -8.36 23.73
C ASN A 526 -1.55 -8.93 23.78
N GLY A 527 -1.24 -9.94 22.97
CA GLY A 527 0.12 -10.47 22.88
C GLY A 527 1.10 -9.51 22.23
N THR A 528 0.65 -8.79 21.20
CA THR A 528 1.44 -7.72 20.60
C THR A 528 1.67 -6.59 21.60
N GLU A 529 0.64 -6.17 22.32
CA GLU A 529 0.76 -5.15 23.37
C GLU A 529 1.78 -5.55 24.44
N GLU A 530 1.72 -6.79 24.95
CA GLU A 530 2.70 -7.31 25.93
C GLU A 530 4.14 -7.21 25.38
N ILE A 531 4.36 -7.59 24.12
CA ILE A 531 5.68 -7.51 23.49
C ILE A 531 6.13 -6.06 23.35
N VAL A 532 5.24 -5.14 22.97
CA VAL A 532 5.54 -3.71 22.87
C VAL A 532 5.90 -3.11 24.23
N LYS A 533 5.17 -3.45 25.30
CA LYS A 533 5.49 -3.04 26.68
C LYS A 533 6.87 -3.49 27.14
N ASN A 534 7.35 -4.63 26.66
CA ASN A 534 8.67 -5.15 26.99
C ASN A 534 9.82 -4.60 26.12
N TYR A 535 9.52 -3.76 25.12
CA TYR A 535 10.55 -3.17 24.26
C TYR A 535 11.28 -2.02 24.98
N THR A 536 12.62 -2.01 24.87
CA THR A 536 13.48 -1.13 25.68
C THR A 536 13.53 0.33 25.22
N GLU A 537 13.07 0.63 24.01
CA GLU A 537 13.09 1.96 23.39
C GLU A 537 11.66 2.35 22.95
N PRO A 538 10.73 2.62 23.90
CA PRO A 538 9.31 2.82 23.61
C PRO A 538 9.01 3.96 22.62
N GLU A 539 9.87 4.98 22.55
CA GLU A 539 9.75 6.07 21.57
C GLU A 539 9.93 5.62 20.11
N ARG A 540 10.47 4.43 19.88
CA ARG A 540 10.70 3.84 18.57
C ARG A 540 9.60 2.87 18.12
N LEU A 541 8.71 2.46 19.02
CA LEU A 541 7.66 1.48 18.71
C LEU A 541 6.31 2.00 19.20
N PHE A 542 5.41 2.28 18.25
CA PHE A 542 4.04 2.70 18.53
C PHE A 542 3.09 1.53 18.31
N PHE A 543 2.15 1.31 19.23
CA PHE A 543 1.06 0.35 19.07
C PHE A 543 -0.28 1.07 19.17
N PHE A 544 -1.13 0.84 18.18
CA PHE A 544 -2.50 1.30 18.17
C PHE A 544 -3.40 0.09 17.94
N SER A 545 -4.43 -0.08 18.76
CA SER A 545 -5.45 -1.11 18.53
C SER A 545 -6.85 -0.51 18.61
N THR A 546 -7.68 -0.80 17.62
CA THR A 546 -9.13 -0.60 17.69
C THR A 546 -9.82 -1.95 17.71
N HIS A 547 -10.61 -2.23 18.73
CA HIS A 547 -11.16 -3.56 18.95
C HIS A 547 -12.49 -3.48 19.68
N LEU A 548 -13.34 -4.50 19.52
CA LEU A 548 -14.52 -4.62 20.36
C LEU A 548 -14.12 -4.89 21.80
N TYR A 549 -14.73 -4.15 22.71
CA TYR A 549 -14.55 -4.33 24.13
C TYR A 549 -15.93 -4.33 24.79
N ASP A 550 -16.27 -5.46 25.42
CA ASP A 550 -17.54 -5.63 26.08
C ASP A 550 -17.38 -6.50 27.32
N GLU A 551 -17.93 -6.04 28.44
CA GLU A 551 -17.95 -6.78 29.69
C GLU A 551 -19.36 -6.75 30.29
N ASP A 552 -19.79 -7.88 30.83
CA ASP A 552 -21.00 -8.00 31.64
C ASP A 552 -20.71 -8.84 32.88
N GLU A 553 -20.36 -8.13 33.95
CA GLU A 553 -20.10 -8.74 35.26
C GLU A 553 -21.29 -9.57 35.77
N LYS A 554 -22.53 -9.22 35.40
CA LYS A 554 -23.73 -9.94 35.87
C LYS A 554 -23.87 -11.31 35.23
N ASN A 555 -23.37 -11.46 34.01
CA ASN A 555 -23.46 -12.68 33.22
C ASN A 555 -22.12 -13.43 33.08
N ASP A 556 -21.08 -13.01 33.81
CA ASP A 556 -19.72 -13.56 33.71
C ASP A 556 -19.23 -13.59 32.24
N TYR A 557 -19.54 -12.52 31.50
CA TYR A 557 -19.23 -12.40 30.08
C TYR A 557 -18.18 -11.32 29.84
N LYS A 558 -17.19 -11.67 29.02
CA LYS A 558 -16.20 -10.73 28.46
C LYS A 558 -16.02 -11.05 26.98
N PHE A 559 -16.00 -10.03 26.14
CA PHE A 559 -15.59 -10.19 24.75
C PHE A 559 -14.09 -10.51 24.73
N TYR A 560 -13.71 -11.56 24.00
CA TYR A 560 -12.33 -12.01 23.94
C TYR A 560 -11.41 -10.91 23.37
N PRO A 561 -10.21 -10.67 23.94
CA PRO A 561 -9.57 -11.38 25.06
C PRO A 561 -9.87 -10.78 26.45
N GLY A 562 -10.76 -9.80 26.57
CA GLY A 562 -11.08 -9.14 27.85
C GLY A 562 -10.00 -8.18 28.35
N SER A 563 -9.23 -7.58 27.44
CA SER A 563 -8.21 -6.56 27.70
C SER A 563 -8.25 -5.47 26.63
N GLY A 564 -7.48 -4.39 26.81
CA GLY A 564 -7.41 -3.26 25.87
C GLY A 564 -8.33 -2.08 26.24
N ASP A 565 -8.77 -2.01 27.48
CA ASP A 565 -9.63 -0.93 27.99
C ASP A 565 -8.89 0.37 28.33
N VAL A 566 -7.56 0.31 28.42
CA VAL A 566 -6.70 1.41 28.85
C VAL A 566 -5.55 1.66 27.88
N ASP A 567 -5.24 2.95 27.68
CA ASP A 567 -4.00 3.39 27.03
C ASP A 567 -2.78 3.17 27.93
N ASP A 568 -1.60 3.07 27.32
CA ASP A 568 -0.32 3.13 28.03
C ASP A 568 0.63 4.08 27.28
N GLU A 569 0.45 5.38 27.55
CA GLU A 569 1.25 6.45 26.93
C GLU A 569 2.76 6.29 27.21
N SER A 570 3.14 5.67 28.33
CA SER A 570 4.54 5.51 28.71
C SER A 570 5.28 4.51 27.81
N HIS A 571 4.55 3.55 27.26
CA HIS A 571 5.04 2.59 26.26
C HIS A 571 4.53 2.90 24.84
N ASN A 572 3.97 4.09 24.62
CA ASN A 572 3.49 4.55 23.32
C ASN A 572 2.39 3.63 22.74
N ILE A 573 1.43 3.26 23.60
CA ILE A 573 0.30 2.38 23.30
C ILE A 573 -1.00 3.18 23.39
N VAL A 574 -1.84 3.06 22.36
CA VAL A 574 -3.18 3.64 22.29
C VAL A 574 -4.20 2.55 21.98
N ASN A 575 -5.16 2.38 22.86
CA ASN A 575 -6.27 1.45 22.72
C ASN A 575 -7.57 2.20 22.52
N VAL A 576 -8.32 1.79 21.50
CA VAL A 576 -9.65 2.33 21.18
C VAL A 576 -10.68 1.21 21.37
N PRO A 577 -11.15 1.00 22.61
CA PRO A 577 -12.19 0.01 22.89
C PRO A 577 -13.53 0.48 22.30
N LEU A 578 -14.10 -0.34 21.42
CA LEU A 578 -15.37 -0.09 20.76
C LEU A 578 -16.48 -0.86 21.46
N ALA A 579 -17.48 -0.13 21.96
CA ALA A 579 -18.68 -0.74 22.51
C ALA A 579 -19.48 -1.43 21.40
N PRO A 580 -20.02 -2.63 21.65
CA PRO A 580 -20.75 -3.36 20.63
C PRO A 580 -22.10 -2.75 20.30
N GLN A 581 -22.45 -2.74 19.01
CA GLN A 581 -23.73 -2.20 18.55
C GLN A 581 -24.94 -3.07 18.94
N TRP A 582 -24.78 -4.35 19.29
CA TRP A 582 -25.92 -5.17 19.73
C TRP A 582 -26.45 -4.80 21.12
N ARG A 583 -25.72 -4.00 21.91
CA ARG A 583 -26.22 -3.42 23.17
C ARG A 583 -27.04 -2.13 22.97
N HIS A 584 -27.25 -1.67 21.74
CA HIS A 584 -27.94 -0.42 21.44
C HIS A 584 -29.34 -0.35 22.07
N SER A 585 -30.08 -1.47 22.13
CA SER A 585 -31.38 -1.53 22.82
C SER A 585 -31.27 -1.37 24.33
N GLN A 586 -30.22 -1.90 24.96
CA GLN A 586 -29.97 -1.76 26.40
C GLN A 586 -29.50 -0.34 26.75
N VAL A 587 -28.67 0.27 25.91
CA VAL A 587 -28.21 1.66 26.04
C VAL A 587 -29.37 2.64 25.82
N GLN A 588 -30.17 2.46 24.76
CA GLN A 588 -31.38 3.25 24.52
C GLN A 588 -32.42 3.07 25.65
N ASN A 589 -32.61 1.85 26.15
CA ASN A 589 -33.52 1.60 27.27
C ASN A 589 -33.00 2.16 28.60
N ALA A 590 -31.69 2.22 28.82
CA ALA A 590 -31.10 2.87 30.00
C ALA A 590 -31.28 4.39 29.95
N ILE A 591 -31.09 5.00 28.77
CA ILE A 591 -31.34 6.43 28.52
C ILE A 591 -32.83 6.76 28.65
N ALA A 592 -33.72 5.90 28.13
CA ALA A 592 -35.17 6.06 28.25
C ALA A 592 -35.67 5.89 29.70
N LYS A 593 -34.99 5.08 30.52
CA LYS A 593 -35.31 4.91 31.94
C LYS A 593 -34.74 6.02 32.84
N SER A 594 -33.67 6.69 32.41
CA SER A 594 -33.07 7.80 33.17
C SER A 594 -33.72 9.16 32.90
N ASN A 595 -34.53 9.30 31.85
CA ASN A 595 -35.28 10.51 31.54
C ASN A 595 -36.80 10.27 31.56
N PRO A 596 -37.49 10.42 32.70
CA PRO A 596 -38.92 10.59 32.70
C PRO A 596 -39.23 12.04 32.29
N LYS A 597 -39.61 12.21 31.02
CA LYS A 597 -40.07 13.44 30.34
C LYS A 597 -38.96 14.24 29.66
N ASP A 598 -38.77 13.98 28.37
CA ASP A 598 -39.12 14.99 27.37
C ASP A 598 -39.18 14.31 25.99
N GLU A 599 -40.35 14.42 25.36
CA GLU A 599 -40.56 14.04 23.98
C GLU A 599 -39.87 15.07 23.08
N GLY A 600 -38.93 14.61 22.26
CA GLY A 600 -38.48 15.32 21.06
C GLY A 600 -37.09 15.94 21.14
N ALA A 601 -36.07 15.15 20.77
CA ALA A 601 -34.94 15.64 19.97
C ALA A 601 -34.11 14.47 19.43
N ASN A 602 -34.04 14.38 18.11
CA ASN A 602 -33.02 13.65 17.36
C ASN A 602 -31.64 14.20 17.76
N ILE A 603 -30.77 13.37 18.34
CA ILE A 603 -29.33 13.66 18.40
C ILE A 603 -28.54 12.39 18.07
N LEU A 604 -28.14 12.32 16.80
CA LEU A 604 -26.86 11.74 16.39
C LEU A 604 -25.79 12.81 16.61
N GLU A 605 -24.58 12.34 16.95
CA GLU A 605 -23.27 13.01 16.91
C GLU A 605 -22.56 13.33 18.24
N ASN A 606 -21.30 12.89 18.25
CA ASN A 606 -20.13 13.39 18.98
C ASN A 606 -19.96 13.02 20.47
N SER A 607 -19.12 11.99 20.68
CA SER A 607 -18.21 11.94 21.83
C SER A 607 -16.77 12.07 21.34
N THR A 608 -16.34 13.32 21.12
CA THR A 608 -14.94 13.71 21.21
C THR A 608 -14.75 14.60 22.44
N ARG A 609 -13.72 14.26 23.22
CA ARG A 609 -13.00 15.06 24.24
C ARG A 609 -13.68 15.38 25.57
N GLY A 610 -12.96 15.03 26.65
CA GLY A 610 -13.17 15.60 27.97
C GLY A 610 -12.21 15.08 29.05
N GLY A 611 -10.89 15.16 28.82
CA GLY A 611 -9.89 14.94 29.87
C GLY A 611 -10.09 15.93 31.02
N LYS A 612 -10.30 15.40 32.23
CA LYS A 612 -10.40 16.19 33.47
C LYS A 612 -9.01 16.70 33.87
N ARG A 613 -8.73 17.97 33.56
CA ARG A 613 -7.73 18.77 34.30
C ARG A 613 -8.30 19.11 35.67
N ARG A 614 -7.63 18.66 36.74
CA ARG A 614 -7.84 19.15 38.11
C ARG A 614 -7.23 20.54 38.24
N GLY A 615 -8.06 21.57 38.36
CA GLY A 615 -7.64 22.92 38.73
C GLY A 615 -7.48 23.03 40.24
N GLY A 616 -6.27 23.32 40.70
CA GLY A 616 -5.98 23.79 42.05
C GLY A 616 -6.54 25.20 42.23
N LYS A 617 -7.04 25.47 43.44
CA LYS A 617 -7.39 26.81 43.91
C LYS A 617 -6.10 27.61 44.10
N ASP A 618 -6.03 28.78 43.49
CA ASP A 618 -5.16 29.85 43.97
C ASP A 618 -6.03 31.07 44.30
N ASP A 619 -5.95 31.45 45.58
CA ASP A 619 -6.55 32.63 46.18
C ASP A 619 -5.81 33.90 45.73
N GLY A 620 -6.57 35.00 45.70
CA GLY A 620 -6.07 36.30 45.30
C GLY A 620 -5.10 36.95 46.29
N GLY A 621 -4.19 37.72 45.72
CA GLY A 621 -3.31 38.72 46.35
C GLY A 621 -2.31 39.14 45.28
N GLY A 622 -2.35 40.34 44.70
CA GLY A 622 -2.23 41.60 45.41
C GLY A 622 -0.76 42.00 45.45
N GLU A 623 -0.38 42.94 44.56
CA GLU A 623 0.73 43.91 44.64
C GLU A 623 1.81 43.89 43.53
N LYS A 624 1.78 45.00 42.78
CA LYS A 624 2.88 45.82 42.23
C LYS A 624 4.31 45.28 42.36
N LYS A 625 4.98 45.04 41.23
CA LYS A 625 5.96 45.93 40.61
C LYS A 625 6.44 45.39 39.27
#